data_AF-A0A222XE33-F1
#
_entry.id   AF-A0A222XE33-F1
#
_cell.length_a   1.000
_cell.length_b   1.000
_cell.length_c   1.000
_cell.angle_alpha   90.00
_cell.angle_beta   90.00
_cell.angle_gamma   90.00
#
_symmetry.space_group_name_H-M   'P 1'
#
loop_
_entity.id
_entity.type
_entity.pdbx_description
1 polymer ?
#
loop_
_entity_poly.entity_id
_entity_poly.type
_entity_poly.pdbx_seq_one_letter_code
_entity_poly.pdbx_strand_id
1 'polypeptide(L)'
;MPVLAAGLTLTLVAGGALVAYLWRTTDEWRATSAGWETLAVTAAADLERTQGDLAAAQEVLDDTREQLGTAQDRITELADEKAQLGDDSAAQQQLTDYQARVSQAAGKVATALATCIAGQEQLIRYMDNAEAHEPAALRRFRDDVDALCGQATEANEQLQHELEP
;
A
#
# COMPACT_ATOMS: atom_id res chain seq x y z
N MET A 1 -25.73 -46.78 -99.74
CA MET A 1 -25.34 -45.35 -99.73
C MET A 1 -26.03 -44.54 -98.62
N PRO A 2 -27.38 -44.47 -98.50
CA PRO A 2 -28.01 -43.59 -97.49
C PRO A 2 -27.81 -44.02 -96.04
N VAL A 3 -27.74 -45.33 -95.77
CA VAL A 3 -27.59 -45.88 -94.40
C VAL A 3 -26.21 -45.55 -93.80
N LEU A 4 -25.14 -45.61 -94.60
CA LEU A 4 -23.79 -45.24 -94.15
C LEU A 4 -23.67 -43.75 -93.88
N ALA A 5 -24.28 -42.91 -94.72
CA ALA A 5 -24.34 -41.47 -94.50
C ALA A 5 -25.11 -41.13 -93.21
N ALA A 6 -26.25 -41.78 -92.97
CA ALA A 6 -27.04 -41.59 -91.74
C ALA A 6 -26.30 -42.08 -90.47
N GLY A 7 -25.55 -43.19 -90.56
CA GLY A 7 -24.73 -43.67 -89.44
C GLY A 7 -23.57 -42.72 -89.12
N LEU A 8 -22.93 -42.15 -90.14
CA LEU A 8 -21.85 -41.19 -89.96
C LEU A 8 -22.34 -39.89 -89.31
N THR A 9 -23.48 -39.35 -89.77
CA THR A 9 -24.06 -38.13 -89.20
C THR A 9 -24.49 -38.33 -87.75
N LEU A 10 -25.12 -39.45 -87.42
CA LEU A 10 -25.49 -39.78 -86.04
C LEU A 10 -24.26 -39.84 -85.12
N THR A 11 -23.19 -40.49 -85.58
CA THR A 11 -21.95 -40.62 -84.81
C THR A 11 -21.28 -39.27 -84.58
N LEU A 12 -21.25 -38.40 -85.61
CA LEU A 12 -20.72 -37.04 -85.50
C LEU A 12 -21.53 -36.17 -84.53
N VAL A 13 -22.86 -36.25 -84.59
CA VAL A 13 -23.74 -35.51 -83.67
C VAL A 13 -23.56 -36.00 -82.24
N ALA A 14 -23.54 -37.31 -82.02
CA ALA A 14 -23.31 -37.90 -80.69
C ALA A 14 -21.93 -37.53 -80.13
N GLY A 15 -20.88 -37.60 -80.96
CA GLY A 15 -19.53 -37.20 -80.59
C GLY A 15 -19.45 -35.71 -80.22
N GLY A 16 -20.05 -34.83 -81.02
CA GLY A 16 -20.12 -33.40 -80.74
C GLY A 16 -20.85 -33.08 -79.43
N ALA A 17 -21.98 -33.75 -79.17
CA ALA A 17 -22.73 -33.59 -77.93
C ALA A 17 -21.94 -34.04 -76.69
N LEU A 18 -21.20 -35.16 -76.79
CA LEU A 18 -20.32 -35.66 -75.73
C LEU A 18 -19.18 -34.68 -75.42
N VAL A 19 -18.54 -34.15 -76.47
CA VAL A 19 -17.47 -33.15 -76.30
C VAL A 19 -18.01 -31.89 -75.63
N ALA A 20 -19.17 -31.38 -76.05
CA ALA A 20 -19.79 -30.21 -75.44
C ALA A 20 -20.14 -30.44 -73.96
N TYR A 21 -20.68 -31.61 -73.62
CA TYR A 21 -21.00 -31.98 -72.24
C TYR A 21 -19.74 -32.10 -71.36
N LEU A 22 -18.71 -32.80 -71.85
CA LEU A 22 -17.44 -32.94 -71.13
C LEU A 22 -16.75 -31.60 -70.93
N TRP A 23 -16.84 -30.70 -71.91
CA TRP A 23 -16.25 -29.38 -71.80
C TRP A 23 -16.96 -28.53 -70.74
N ARG A 24 -18.30 -28.54 -70.74
CA ARG A 24 -19.10 -27.84 -69.72
C ARG A 24 -18.82 -28.35 -68.31
N THR A 25 -18.83 -29.68 -68.13
CA THR A 25 -18.58 -30.29 -66.82
C THR A 25 -17.15 -30.03 -66.34
N THR A 26 -16.16 -30.04 -67.24
CA THR A 26 -14.76 -29.68 -66.92
C THR A 26 -14.65 -28.23 -66.47
N ASP A 27 -15.37 -27.31 -67.12
CA ASP A 27 -15.35 -25.89 -66.77
C ASP A 27 -15.99 -25.63 -65.39
N GLU A 28 -17.15 -26.25 -65.14
CA GLU A 28 -17.83 -26.21 -63.83
C GLU A 28 -16.94 -26.80 -62.71
N TRP A 29 -16.23 -27.90 -62.99
CA TRP A 29 -15.27 -28.48 -62.06
C TRP A 29 -14.08 -27.56 -61.78
N ARG A 30 -13.53 -26.91 -62.82
CA ARG A 30 -12.41 -25.97 -62.67
C ARG A 30 -12.81 -24.75 -61.83
N ALA A 31 -13.99 -24.18 -62.11
CA ALA A 31 -14.52 -23.05 -61.35
C ALA A 31 -14.74 -23.42 -59.87
N THR A 32 -15.32 -24.59 -59.61
CA THR A 32 -15.52 -25.09 -58.24
C THR A 32 -14.19 -25.32 -57.53
N SER A 33 -13.21 -25.94 -58.20
CA SER A 33 -11.89 -26.21 -57.61
C SER A 33 -11.15 -24.92 -57.25
N ALA A 34 -11.18 -23.92 -58.14
CA ALA A 34 -10.60 -22.61 -57.86
C ALA A 34 -11.30 -21.89 -56.68
N GLY A 35 -12.62 -22.08 -56.55
CA GLY A 35 -13.39 -21.59 -55.41
C GLY A 35 -12.94 -22.21 -54.08
N TRP A 36 -12.75 -23.54 -54.04
CA TRP A 36 -12.25 -24.25 -52.86
C TRP A 36 -10.82 -23.84 -52.48
N GLU A 37 -9.95 -23.69 -53.46
CA GLU A 37 -8.56 -23.24 -53.22
C GLU A 37 -8.55 -21.82 -52.63
N THR A 38 -9.34 -20.91 -53.19
CA THR A 38 -9.47 -19.54 -52.66
C THR A 38 -10.00 -19.54 -51.22
N LEU A 39 -11.02 -20.34 -50.95
CA LEU A 39 -11.59 -20.47 -49.61
C LEU A 39 -10.58 -21.04 -48.61
N ALA A 40 -9.83 -22.07 -49.01
CA ALA A 40 -8.81 -22.70 -48.17
C ALA A 40 -7.68 -21.71 -47.84
N VAL A 41 -7.18 -20.96 -48.84
CA VAL A 41 -6.15 -19.93 -48.64
C VAL A 41 -6.67 -18.81 -47.73
N THR A 42 -7.90 -18.35 -47.94
CA THR A 42 -8.51 -17.30 -47.10
C THR A 42 -8.68 -17.77 -45.66
N ALA A 43 -9.23 -18.98 -45.45
CA ALA A 43 -9.42 -19.55 -44.13
C ALA A 43 -8.07 -19.79 -43.41
N ALA A 44 -7.04 -20.21 -44.14
CA ALA A 44 -5.69 -20.36 -43.58
C ALA A 44 -5.12 -19.00 -43.13
N ALA A 45 -5.25 -17.96 -43.96
CA ALA A 45 -4.80 -16.60 -43.61
C ALA A 45 -5.57 -16.03 -42.41
N ASP A 46 -6.87 -16.30 -42.31
CA ASP A 46 -7.70 -15.89 -41.18
C ASP A 46 -7.33 -16.64 -39.90
N LEU A 47 -7.03 -17.94 -40.01
CA LEU A 47 -6.57 -18.75 -38.90
C LEU A 47 -5.20 -18.28 -38.38
N GLU A 48 -4.25 -18.00 -39.26
CA GLU A 48 -2.95 -17.45 -38.88
C GLU A 48 -3.09 -16.10 -38.17
N ARG A 49 -3.96 -15.22 -38.71
CA ARG A 49 -4.24 -13.92 -38.08
C ARG A 49 -4.85 -14.06 -36.69
N THR A 50 -5.88 -14.89 -36.54
CA THR A 50 -6.54 -15.11 -35.25
C THR A 50 -5.63 -15.78 -34.23
N GLN A 51 -4.73 -16.67 -34.65
CA GLN A 51 -3.69 -17.22 -33.78
C GLN A 51 -2.69 -16.15 -33.35
N GLY A 52 -2.30 -15.24 -34.25
CA GLY A 52 -1.45 -14.09 -33.93
C GLY A 52 -2.10 -13.14 -32.92
N ASP A 53 -3.37 -12.78 -33.14
CA ASP A 53 -4.15 -11.93 -32.23
C ASP A 53 -4.29 -12.58 -30.84
N LEU A 54 -4.49 -13.91 -30.80
CA LEU A 54 -4.55 -14.66 -29.53
C LEU A 54 -3.22 -14.64 -28.80
N ALA A 55 -2.10 -14.86 -29.49
CA ALA A 55 -0.77 -14.82 -28.90
C ALA A 55 -0.44 -13.43 -28.34
N ALA A 56 -0.77 -12.37 -29.09
CA ALA A 56 -0.60 -10.98 -28.63
C ALA A 56 -1.48 -10.67 -27.41
N ALA A 57 -2.74 -11.12 -27.40
CA ALA A 57 -3.63 -10.94 -26.25
C ALA A 57 -3.15 -11.69 -25.00
N GLN A 58 -2.55 -12.86 -25.17
CA GLN A 58 -1.94 -13.62 -24.06
C GLN A 58 -0.72 -12.89 -23.49
N GLU A 59 0.15 -12.34 -24.35
CA GLU A 59 1.32 -11.55 -23.92
C GLU A 59 0.90 -10.32 -23.10
N VAL A 60 -0.11 -9.57 -23.58
CA VAL A 60 -0.66 -8.41 -22.85
C VAL A 60 -1.26 -8.83 -21.49
N LEU A 61 -1.94 -9.98 -21.44
CA LEU A 61 -2.53 -10.48 -20.21
C LEU A 61 -1.47 -10.87 -19.18
N ASP A 62 -0.38 -11.50 -19.62
CA ASP A 62 0.71 -11.91 -18.75
C ASP A 62 1.51 -10.69 -18.23
N ASP A 63 1.80 -9.70 -19.09
CA ASP A 63 2.38 -8.41 -18.68
C ASP A 63 1.49 -7.69 -17.66
N THR A 64 0.18 -7.63 -17.90
CA THR A 64 -0.77 -7.01 -16.97
C THR A 64 -0.80 -7.73 -15.62
N ARG A 65 -0.69 -9.07 -15.60
CA ARG A 65 -0.62 -9.85 -14.36
C ARG A 65 0.67 -9.60 -13.60
N GLU A 66 1.80 -9.50 -14.28
CA GLU A 66 3.09 -9.17 -13.68
C GLU A 66 3.08 -7.77 -13.06
N GLN A 67 2.54 -6.79 -13.78
CA GLN A 67 2.35 -5.43 -13.27
C GLN A 67 1.42 -5.40 -12.05
N LEU A 68 0.33 -6.17 -12.07
CA LEU A 68 -0.59 -6.27 -10.94
C LEU A 68 0.08 -6.95 -9.72
N GLY A 69 0.93 -7.95 -9.93
CA GLY A 69 1.73 -8.57 -8.88
C GLY A 69 2.70 -7.56 -8.25
N THR A 70 3.47 -6.87 -9.08
CA THR A 70 4.42 -5.82 -8.66
C THR A 70 3.72 -4.70 -7.89
N ALA A 71 2.55 -4.25 -8.36
CA ALA A 71 1.77 -3.22 -7.68
C ALA A 71 1.24 -3.69 -6.32
N GLN A 72 0.79 -4.94 -6.20
CA GLN A 72 0.36 -5.52 -4.92
C GLN A 72 1.52 -5.64 -3.94
N ASP A 73 2.69 -6.11 -4.38
CA ASP A 73 3.89 -6.19 -3.53
C ASP A 73 4.27 -4.81 -3.00
N ARG A 74 4.24 -3.79 -3.87
CA ARG A 74 4.52 -2.40 -3.47
C ARG A 74 3.48 -1.85 -2.50
N ILE A 75 2.20 -2.17 -2.69
CA ILE A 75 1.13 -1.77 -1.75
C ILE A 75 1.34 -2.42 -0.38
N THR A 76 1.70 -3.70 -0.34
CA THR A 76 2.00 -4.41 0.91
C THR A 76 3.22 -3.81 1.60
N GLU A 77 4.31 -3.54 0.85
CA GLU A 77 5.50 -2.88 1.38
C GLU A 77 5.19 -1.49 1.98
N LEU A 78 4.39 -0.68 1.27
CA LEU A 78 3.93 0.62 1.77
C LEU A 78 3.03 0.50 3.00
N ALA A 79 2.20 -0.54 3.08
CA ALA A 79 1.37 -0.81 4.25
C ALA A 79 2.21 -1.19 5.47
N ASP A 80 3.23 -2.03 5.28
CA ASP A 80 4.18 -2.42 6.33
C ASP A 80 5.04 -1.24 6.80
N GLU A 81 5.54 -0.42 5.88
CA GLU A 81 6.28 0.82 6.21
C GLU A 81 5.41 1.79 7.01
N LYS A 82 4.14 1.97 6.62
CA LYS A 82 3.20 2.81 7.36
C LYS A 82 2.90 2.28 8.76
N ALA A 83 2.81 0.96 8.93
CA ALA A 83 2.62 0.34 10.24
C ALA A 83 3.84 0.59 11.14
N GLN A 84 5.06 0.37 10.64
CA GLN A 84 6.30 0.62 11.38
C GLN A 84 6.44 2.10 11.79
N LEU A 85 6.19 3.03 10.85
CA LEU A 85 6.22 4.46 11.16
C LEU A 85 5.15 4.86 12.18
N GLY A 86 3.99 4.19 12.18
CA GLY A 86 2.95 4.37 13.18
C GLY A 86 3.40 3.96 14.57
N ASP A 87 4.01 2.78 14.69
CA ASP A 87 4.52 2.23 15.95
C ASP A 87 5.68 3.08 16.50
N ASP A 88 6.63 3.48 15.64
CA ASP A 88 7.75 4.35 16.02
C ASP A 88 7.26 5.71 16.52
N SER A 89 6.27 6.30 15.85
CA SER A 89 5.66 7.56 16.28
C SER A 89 4.96 7.43 17.63
N ALA A 90 4.22 6.33 17.86
CA ALA A 90 3.56 6.07 19.13
C ALA A 90 4.57 5.87 20.27
N ALA A 91 5.66 5.13 20.03
CA ALA A 91 6.74 4.93 20.99
C ALA A 91 7.46 6.25 21.32
N GLN A 92 7.73 7.10 20.32
CA GLN A 92 8.34 8.42 20.52
C GLN A 92 7.42 9.37 21.29
N GLN A 93 6.11 9.35 21.03
CA GLN A 93 5.13 10.11 21.82
C GLN A 93 5.12 9.64 23.27
N GLN A 94 5.11 8.33 23.53
CA GLN A 94 5.12 7.79 24.89
C GLN A 94 6.40 8.18 25.66
N LEU A 95 7.56 8.16 25.00
CA LEU A 95 8.83 8.62 25.58
C LEU A 95 8.81 10.12 25.88
N THR A 96 8.29 10.94 24.95
CA THR A 96 8.21 12.39 25.12
C THR A 96 7.25 12.76 26.24
N ASP A 97 6.08 12.12 26.31
CA ASP A 97 5.11 12.32 27.38
C ASP A 97 5.67 11.88 28.74
N TYR A 98 6.39 10.76 28.79
CA TYR A 98 7.08 10.32 30.00
C TYR A 98 8.14 11.35 30.44
N GLN A 99 8.99 11.82 29.51
CA GLN A 99 10.00 12.83 29.81
C GLN A 99 9.39 14.17 30.24
N ALA A 100 8.26 14.57 29.66
CA ALA A 100 7.54 15.79 30.03
C ALA A 100 6.99 15.71 31.46
N ARG A 101 6.38 14.57 31.83
CA ARG A 101 5.90 14.34 33.21
C ARG A 101 7.03 14.35 34.22
N VAL A 102 8.10 13.58 33.96
CA VAL A 102 9.27 13.51 34.84
C VAL A 102 9.94 14.87 34.97
N SER A 103 10.11 15.62 33.88
CA SER A 103 10.71 16.96 33.92
C SER A 103 9.85 17.96 34.68
N GLN A 104 8.52 17.89 34.53
CA GLN A 104 7.59 18.74 35.27
C GLN A 104 7.61 18.42 36.78
N ALA A 105 7.62 17.14 37.13
CA ALA A 105 7.69 16.68 38.52
C ALA A 105 9.05 17.05 39.15
N ALA A 106 10.17 16.83 38.45
CA ALA A 106 11.50 17.26 38.89
C ALA A 106 11.60 18.79 39.08
N GLY A 107 10.98 19.57 38.19
CA GLY A 107 10.89 21.03 38.32
C GLY A 107 10.16 21.47 39.59
N LYS A 108 9.00 20.85 39.89
CA LYS A 108 8.24 21.12 41.13
C LYS A 108 9.07 20.82 42.37
N VAL A 109 9.76 19.68 42.40
CA VAL A 109 10.64 19.28 43.51
C VAL A 109 11.79 20.28 43.69
N ALA A 110 12.46 20.67 42.61
CA ALA A 110 13.56 21.65 42.66
C ALA A 110 13.08 23.02 43.18
N THR A 111 11.92 23.50 42.73
CA THR A 111 11.34 24.76 43.22
C THR A 111 10.95 24.66 44.69
N ALA A 112 10.33 23.57 45.12
CA ALA A 112 9.91 23.39 46.50
C ALA A 112 11.13 23.27 47.45
N LEU A 113 12.18 22.55 47.05
CA LEU A 113 13.44 22.48 47.79
C LEU A 113 14.13 23.85 47.90
N ALA A 114 14.22 24.61 46.81
CA ALA A 114 14.81 25.95 46.84
C ALA A 114 14.05 26.89 47.79
N THR A 115 12.72 26.79 47.81
CA THR A 115 11.89 27.62 48.68
C THR A 115 12.02 27.21 50.16
N CYS A 116 12.10 25.90 50.45
CA CYS A 116 12.37 25.38 51.79
C CYS A 116 13.76 25.82 52.31
N ILE A 117 14.81 25.74 51.48
CA ILE A 117 16.17 26.20 51.85
C ILE A 117 16.17 27.71 52.15
N ALA A 118 15.54 28.52 51.29
CA ALA A 118 15.44 29.97 51.50
C ALA A 118 14.68 30.32 52.79
N GLY A 119 13.60 29.60 53.11
CA GLY A 119 12.85 29.74 54.36
C GLY A 119 13.69 29.39 55.59
N GLN A 120 14.46 28.31 55.53
CA GLN A 120 15.37 27.90 56.60
C GLN A 120 16.51 28.91 56.83
N GLU A 121 17.12 29.44 55.77
CA GLU A 121 18.15 30.50 55.90
C GLU A 121 17.59 31.78 56.53
N GLN A 122 16.35 32.12 56.22
CA GLN A 122 15.68 33.28 56.80
C GLN A 122 15.31 33.05 58.28
N LEU A 123 14.93 31.82 58.65
CA LEU A 123 14.71 31.42 60.03
C LEU A 123 16.00 31.53 60.85
N ILE A 124 17.13 31.07 60.30
CA ILE A 124 18.45 31.19 60.95
C ILE A 124 18.79 32.67 61.20
N ARG A 125 18.59 33.55 60.21
CA ARG A 125 18.79 35.01 60.37
C ARG A 125 17.89 35.65 61.42
N TYR A 126 16.63 35.20 61.51
CA TYR A 126 15.70 35.68 62.53
C TYR A 126 16.07 35.20 63.93
N MET A 127 16.60 33.98 64.07
CA MET A 127 17.10 33.45 65.34
C MET A 127 18.38 34.16 65.81
N ASP A 128 19.23 34.61 64.88
CA ASP A 128 20.41 35.45 65.18
C ASP A 128 20.03 36.85 65.71
N ASN A 129 18.79 37.31 65.46
CA ASN A 129 18.24 38.59 65.94
C ASN A 129 16.99 38.41 66.82
N ALA A 130 16.91 37.31 67.57
CA ALA A 130 15.70 36.91 68.30
C ALA A 130 15.24 37.93 69.36
N GLU A 131 16.15 38.75 69.91
CA GLU A 131 15.85 39.79 70.91
C GLU A 131 15.00 40.95 70.35
N ALA A 132 14.97 41.13 69.03
CA ALA A 132 14.22 42.21 68.38
C ALA A 132 12.79 41.83 68.00
N HIS A 133 12.34 40.59 68.20
CA HIS A 133 11.09 40.05 67.63
C HIS A 133 10.18 39.35 68.65
N GLU A 134 8.87 39.41 68.42
CA GLU A 134 7.91 38.80 69.33
C GLU A 134 7.87 37.26 69.22
N PRO A 135 7.79 36.55 70.37
CA PRO A 135 7.81 35.08 70.40
C PRO A 135 6.59 34.41 69.73
N ALA A 136 5.51 35.14 69.48
CA ALA A 136 4.39 34.64 68.68
C ALA A 136 4.67 34.68 67.17
N ALA A 137 5.42 35.66 66.69
CA ALA A 137 5.81 35.78 65.28
C ALA A 137 6.85 34.71 64.90
N LEU A 138 7.80 34.43 65.80
CA LEU A 138 8.80 33.37 65.62
C LEU A 138 8.18 31.97 65.52
N ARG A 139 7.11 31.70 66.27
CA ARG A 139 6.39 30.41 66.20
C ARG A 139 5.64 30.25 64.89
N ARG A 140 4.87 31.26 64.47
CA ARG A 140 4.19 31.24 63.17
C ARG A 140 5.16 31.05 62.01
N PHE A 141 6.29 31.75 62.03
CA PHE A 141 7.28 31.62 60.96
C PHE A 141 7.92 30.23 60.92
N ARG A 142 8.14 29.58 62.06
CA ARG A 142 8.57 28.17 62.11
C ARG A 142 7.52 27.23 61.53
N ASP A 143 6.26 27.41 61.92
CA ASP A 143 5.15 26.61 61.39
C ASP A 143 5.02 26.79 59.86
N ASP A 144 5.21 28.00 59.35
CA ASP A 144 5.19 28.31 57.91
C ASP A 144 6.36 27.64 57.16
N VAL A 145 7.58 27.64 57.73
CA VAL A 145 8.75 26.96 57.15
C VAL A 145 8.57 25.44 57.16
N ASP A 146 8.07 24.87 58.27
CA ASP A 146 7.78 23.43 58.37
C ASP A 146 6.71 23.01 57.37
N ALA A 147 5.64 23.80 57.20
CA ALA A 147 4.62 23.55 56.19
C ALA A 147 5.19 23.57 54.75
N LEU A 148 6.09 24.53 54.47
CA LEU A 148 6.76 24.64 53.16
C LEU A 148 7.67 23.45 52.87
N CYS A 149 8.47 23.04 53.87
CA CYS A 149 9.36 21.90 53.75
C CYS A 149 8.61 20.56 53.71
N GLY A 150 7.44 20.48 54.36
CA GLY A 150 6.50 19.36 54.23
C GLY A 150 5.98 19.21 52.80
N GLN A 151 5.54 20.31 52.18
CA GLN A 151 5.09 20.30 50.77
C GLN A 151 6.22 19.91 49.80
N ALA A 152 7.46 20.33 50.07
CA ALA A 152 8.61 19.91 49.26
C ALA A 152 8.89 18.41 49.37
N THR A 153 8.69 17.83 50.56
CA THR A 153 8.87 16.39 50.81
C THR A 153 7.75 15.59 50.12
N GLU A 154 6.50 16.04 50.23
CA GLU A 154 5.35 15.40 49.58
C GLU A 154 5.46 15.44 48.04
N ALA A 155 5.93 16.57 47.48
CA ALA A 155 6.22 16.66 46.05
C ALA A 155 7.33 15.69 45.59
N ASN A 156 8.31 15.41 46.45
CA ASN A 156 9.38 14.47 46.18
C ASN A 156 8.91 13.01 46.28
N GLU A 157 8.07 12.69 47.27
CA GLU A 157 7.41 11.37 47.37
C GLU A 157 6.52 11.09 46.16
N GLN A 158 5.79 12.10 45.68
CA GLN A 158 4.94 12.01 44.50
C GLN A 158 5.78 11.79 43.22
N LEU A 159 6.93 12.44 43.10
CA LEU A 159 7.90 12.16 42.02
C LEU A 159 8.47 10.74 42.11
N GLN A 160 8.83 10.26 43.31
CA GLN A 160 9.33 8.89 43.47
C GLN A 160 8.29 7.86 43.07
N HIS A 161 7.02 8.09 43.38
CA HIS A 161 5.92 7.21 42.97
C HIS A 161 5.72 7.19 41.44
N GLU A 162 5.95 8.31 40.74
CA GLU A 162 5.91 8.35 39.26
C GLU A 162 7.13 7.67 38.59
N LEU A 163 8.20 7.41 39.35
CA LEU A 163 9.44 6.78 38.88
C LEU A 163 9.50 5.27 39.18
N GLU A 164 8.64 4.75 40.06
CA GLU A 164 8.49 3.31 40.33
C GLU A 164 7.64 2.64 39.21
N PRO A 165 8.08 1.51 38.63
CA PRO A 165 7.40 0.83 37.51
C PRO A 165 6.11 0.09 37.90
#